data_AF-A0A9P0EZH8-F1
#
_entry.id   AF-A0A9P0EZH8-F1
#
_cell.length_a   1.000
_cell.length_b   1.000
_cell.length_c   1.000
_cell.angle_alpha   90.00
_cell.angle_beta   90.00
_cell.angle_gamma   90.00
#
_symmetry.space_group_name_H-M   'P 1'
#
loop_
_entity.id
_entity.type
_entity.pdbx_description
1 polymer ?
#
loop_
_entity_poly.entity_id
_entity_poly.type
_entity_poly.pdbx_seq_one_letter_code
_entity_poly.pdbx_strand_id
1 'polypeptide(L)'
;MPSDYVYGVEDYVHMLLFYGETKKNATKAVLLWKERFPGKKVPNARTIQGVYNRAMKTGAVVPKNICVGQKMWIASNGGKW
;
A
#
# COMPACT_ATOMS: atom_id res chain seq x y z
N MET A 1 -11.73 -19.01 -9.02
CA MET A 1 -10.26 -18.81 -8.93
C MET A 1 -10.01 -17.31 -8.91
N PRO A 2 -9.28 -16.73 -7.94
CA PRO A 2 -8.92 -15.32 -8.05
C PRO A 2 -7.92 -15.20 -9.21
N SER A 3 -8.29 -14.48 -10.27
CA SER A 3 -7.41 -14.31 -11.44
C SER A 3 -6.11 -13.64 -10.98
N ASP A 4 -4.97 -14.32 -11.10
CA ASP A 4 -3.63 -13.81 -10.82
C ASP A 4 -3.19 -12.80 -11.89
N TYR A 5 -3.98 -11.76 -12.10
CA TYR A 5 -3.59 -10.65 -12.96
C TYR A 5 -2.64 -9.76 -12.16
N VAL A 6 -1.39 -9.76 -12.58
CA VAL A 6 -0.33 -8.95 -11.99
C VAL A 6 -0.57 -7.50 -12.39
N TYR A 7 -0.64 -6.60 -11.41
CA TYR A 7 -0.73 -5.16 -11.65
C TYR A 7 0.64 -4.62 -12.08
N GLY A 8 0.65 -3.62 -12.97
CA GLY A 8 1.90 -2.96 -13.35
C GLY A 8 2.47 -2.10 -12.22
N VAL A 9 3.71 -1.64 -12.38
CA VAL A 9 4.33 -0.70 -11.42
C VAL A 9 3.48 0.57 -11.24
N GLU A 10 2.99 1.15 -12.33
CA GLU A 10 2.12 2.34 -12.29
C GLU A 10 0.85 2.09 -11.48
N ASP A 11 0.25 0.91 -11.63
CA ASP A 11 -0.96 0.56 -10.91
C ASP A 11 -0.70 0.50 -9.40
N TYR A 12 0.42 -0.09 -8.97
CA TYR A 12 0.81 -0.12 -7.56
C TYR A 12 1.04 1.29 -7.00
N VAL A 13 1.64 2.19 -7.77
CA VAL A 13 1.84 3.60 -7.39
C VAL A 13 0.48 4.29 -7.21
N HIS A 14 -0.43 4.14 -8.17
CA HIS A 14 -1.78 4.72 -8.06
C HIS A 14 -2.57 4.16 -6.88
N MET A 15 -2.43 2.86 -6.56
CA MET A 15 -3.07 2.28 -5.38
C MET A 15 -2.60 2.96 -4.09
N LEU A 16 -1.30 3.21 -3.95
CA LEU A 16 -0.74 3.92 -2.79
C LEU A 16 -1.20 5.38 -2.74
N LEU A 17 -1.20 6.08 -3.88
CA LEU A 17 -1.63 7.47 -3.98
C LEU A 17 -3.09 7.63 -3.58
N PHE A 18 -4.00 6.86 -4.18
CA PHE A 18 -5.43 6.96 -3.85
C PHE A 18 -5.73 6.53 -2.43
N TYR A 19 -5.01 5.52 -1.91
CA TYR A 19 -5.17 5.13 -0.51
C TYR A 19 -4.73 6.24 0.45
N GLY A 20 -3.67 6.98 0.12
CA GLY A 20 -3.26 8.18 0.85
C GLY A 20 -4.29 9.32 0.75
N GLU A 21 -4.73 9.64 -0.46
CA GLU A 21 -5.69 10.71 -0.77
C GLU A 21 -7.02 10.52 -0.02
N THR A 22 -7.49 9.28 0.09
CA THR A 22 -8.72 8.94 0.82
C THR A 22 -8.52 8.74 2.32
N LYS A 23 -7.39 9.20 2.88
CA LYS A 23 -7.05 9.07 4.30
C LYS A 23 -7.11 7.62 4.79
N LYS A 24 -6.51 6.71 4.03
CA LYS A 24 -6.44 5.26 4.30
C LYS A 24 -7.79 4.54 4.25
N ASN A 25 -8.74 5.05 3.47
CA ASN A 25 -10.02 4.39 3.22
C ASN A 25 -9.97 3.62 1.89
N ALA A 26 -9.79 2.30 1.97
CA ALA A 26 -9.61 1.45 0.81
C ALA A 26 -10.87 1.40 -0.08
N THR A 27 -12.07 1.40 0.49
CA THR A 27 -13.32 1.43 -0.27
C THR A 27 -13.44 2.71 -1.09
N LYS A 28 -13.14 3.87 -0.50
CA LYS A 28 -13.12 5.15 -1.23
C LYS A 28 -12.02 5.18 -2.29
N ALA A 29 -10.87 4.56 -2.04
CA ALA A 29 -9.79 4.49 -3.02
C ALA A 29 -10.19 3.64 -4.25
N VAL A 30 -10.98 2.58 -4.06
CA VAL A 30 -11.57 1.80 -5.16
C VAL A 30 -12.54 2.66 -5.99
N LEU A 31 -13.36 3.49 -5.35
CA LEU A 31 -14.27 4.39 -6.07
C LEU A 31 -13.48 5.42 -6.89
N LEU A 32 -12.49 6.05 -6.28
CA LEU A 32 -11.61 7.00 -6.96
C LEU A 32 -10.86 6.37 -8.15
N TRP A 33 -10.44 5.11 -8.02
CA TRP A 33 -9.84 4.37 -9.13
C TRP A 33 -10.80 4.21 -10.31
N LYS A 34 -12.05 3.82 -10.04
CA LYS A 34 -13.09 3.67 -11.06
C LYS A 34 -13.36 4.97 -11.80
N GLU A 35 -13.36 6.08 -11.06
CA GLU A 35 -13.57 7.42 -11.62
C GLU A 35 -12.40 7.86 -12.51
N ARG A 36 -11.16 7.66 -12.06
CA ARG A 36 -9.97 8.15 -12.78
C ARG A 36 -9.52 7.24 -13.93
N PHE A 37 -9.83 5.95 -13.87
CA PHE A 37 -9.41 4.97 -14.88
C PHE A 37 -10.60 4.15 -15.41
N PRO A 38 -11.53 4.79 -16.14
CA PRO A 38 -12.64 4.06 -16.76
C PRO A 38 -12.08 3.04 -17.76
N GLY A 39 -12.55 1.80 -17.67
CA GLY A 39 -12.13 0.69 -18.53
C GLY A 39 -10.87 -0.06 -18.07
N LYS A 40 -10.12 0.43 -17.07
CA LYS A 40 -9.06 -0.37 -16.43
C LYS A 40 -9.64 -1.36 -15.43
N LYS A 41 -8.90 -2.46 -15.20
CA LYS A 41 -9.22 -3.40 -14.13
C LYS A 41 -9.17 -2.68 -12.78
N VAL A 42 -10.20 -2.90 -11.98
CA VAL A 42 -10.36 -2.23 -10.68
C VAL A 42 -9.80 -3.13 -9.58
N PRO A 43 -8.80 -2.67 -8.80
CA PRO A 43 -8.36 -3.40 -7.62
C PRO A 43 -9.45 -3.41 -6.56
N ASN A 44 -9.56 -4.50 -5.81
CA ASN A 44 -10.44 -4.53 -4.64
C ASN A 44 -9.74 -3.90 -3.42
N ALA A 45 -10.52 -3.59 -2.39
CA ALA A 45 -10.01 -2.94 -1.18
C ALA A 45 -8.90 -3.74 -0.48
N ARG A 46 -8.99 -5.08 -0.49
CA ARG A 46 -7.98 -5.97 0.10
C ARG A 46 -6.66 -5.88 -0.65
N THR A 47 -6.68 -5.80 -1.99
CA THR A 47 -5.47 -5.62 -2.81
C THR A 47 -4.78 -4.31 -2.44
N ILE A 48 -5.51 -3.20 -2.38
CA ILE A 48 -4.95 -1.88 -2.03
C ILE A 48 -4.29 -1.92 -0.65
N GLN A 49 -4.98 -2.49 0.36
CA GLN A 49 -4.41 -2.65 1.70
C GLN A 49 -3.17 -3.54 1.71
N GLY A 50 -3.18 -4.63 0.93
CA GLY A 50 -2.05 -5.54 0.80
C GLY A 50 -0.80 -4.86 0.24
N VAL A 51 -0.98 -3.99 -0.75
CA VAL A 51 0.11 -3.18 -1.35
C VAL A 51 0.69 -2.22 -0.31
N TYR A 52 -0.16 -1.48 0.40
CA TYR A 52 0.28 -0.60 1.49
C TYR A 52 1.03 -1.37 2.58
N ASN A 53 0.48 -2.48 3.09
CA ASN A 53 1.12 -3.27 4.14
C ASN A 53 2.48 -3.82 3.70
N ARG A 54 2.61 -4.24 2.44
CA ARG A 54 3.88 -4.68 1.88
C ARG A 54 4.89 -3.54 1.78
N ALA A 55 4.45 -2.37 1.34
CA ALA A 55 5.29 -1.18 1.24
C ALA A 55 5.82 -0.74 2.62
N MET A 56 4.98 -0.81 3.65
CA MET A 56 5.38 -0.54 5.04
C MET A 56 6.37 -1.58 5.58
N LYS A 57 6.11 -2.87 5.32
CA LYS A 57 6.96 -3.97 5.80
C LYS A 57 8.36 -3.97 5.18
N THR A 58 8.46 -3.59 3.91
CA THR A 58 9.73 -3.57 3.16
C THR A 58 10.51 -2.27 3.32
N GLY A 59 9.93 -1.26 3.98
CA GLY A 59 10.53 0.06 4.13
C GLY A 59 10.42 0.98 2.90
N ALA A 60 9.72 0.55 1.85
CA ALA A 60 9.45 1.39 0.68
C ALA A 60 8.53 2.59 1.00
N VAL A 61 7.72 2.48 2.06
CA VAL A 61 6.93 3.59 2.63
C VAL A 61 7.16 3.63 4.13
N VAL A 62 7.53 4.80 4.65
CA VAL A 62 7.72 5.02 6.09
C VAL A 62 6.52 5.77 6.70
N PRO A 63 6.06 5.40 7.91
CA PRO A 63 5.07 6.19 8.61
C PRO A 63 5.53 7.63 8.79
N LYS A 64 4.61 8.58 8.62
CA LYS A 64 4.85 9.98 8.97
C LYS A 64 5.26 10.05 10.44
N ASN A 65 6.34 10.80 10.74
CA ASN A 65 6.98 10.97 12.06
C ASN A 65 8.05 9.93 12.45
N ILE A 66 8.52 9.09 11.52
CA ILE A 66 9.80 8.38 11.69
C ILE A 66 10.90 9.20 11.03
N CYS A 67 11.85 9.71 11.83
CA CYS A 67 13.06 10.33 11.31
C CYS A 67 13.87 9.27 10.56
N VAL A 68 13.95 9.40 9.23
CA VAL A 68 14.85 8.61 8.40
C VAL A 68 16.28 9.13 8.67
N GLY A 69 16.89 8.67 9.75
CA GLY A 69 18.22 9.14 10.18
C GLY A 69 18.59 8.85 11.65
N GLN A 70 17.65 8.49 12.51
CA GLN A 70 17.97 8.08 13.88
C GLN A 70 17.57 6.63 14.13
N LYS A 71 18.56 5.74 14.00
CA LYS A 71 18.60 4.37 14.54
C LYS A 71 17.37 3.51 14.22
N MET A 72 17.52 2.63 13.23
CA MET A 72 16.90 1.30 13.29
C MET A 72 17.42 0.56 14.54
N TRP A 73 16.82 0.83 15.70
CA TRP A 73 17.06 0.14 16.98
C TRP A 73 15.78 -0.50 17.53
N ILE A 74 14.79 -0.75 16.67
CA ILE A 74 13.58 -1.49 17.04
C ILE A 74 13.41 -2.68 16.10
N ALA A 75 14.41 -3.55 16.09
CA ALA A 75 14.27 -4.93 15.60
C ALA A 75 15.29 -5.92 16.24
N SER A 76 15.85 -5.61 17.42
CA SER A 76 16.77 -6.53 18.13
C SER A 76 16.18 -7.23 19.36
N ASN A 77 14.89 -7.06 19.70
CA ASN A 77 14.31 -7.79 20.84
C ASN A 77 13.19 -8.72 20.38
N GLY A 78 13.52 -10.01 20.22
CA GLY A 78 12.53 -11.06 19.98
C GLY A 78 13.03 -12.51 19.90
N GLY A 79 14.34 -12.78 19.98
CA GLY A 79 14.88 -14.14 20.05
C GLY A 79 15.31 -14.50 21.47
N LYS A 80 14.54 -15.35 22.15
CA LYS A 80 14.91 -16.00 23.42
C LYS A 80 16.15 -16.88 23.20
N TRP A 81 17.12 -16.82 24.12
CA TRP A 81 18.11 -17.88 24.32
C TRP A 81 17.53 -18.95 25.23
#